data_AF-A0A519WKE4-F1
#
_entry.id   AF-A0A519WKE4-F1
#
_cell.length_a   1.000
_cell.length_b   1.000
_cell.length_c   1.000
_cell.angle_alpha   90.00
_cell.angle_beta   90.00
_cell.angle_gamma   90.00
#
_symmetry.space_group_name_H-M   'P 1'
#
loop_
_entity.id
_entity.type
_entity.pdbx_description
1 polymer ?
#
loop_
_entity_poly.entity_id
_entity_poly.type
_entity_poly.pdbx_seq_one_letter_code
_entity_poly.pdbx_strand_id
1 'polypeptide(L)'
;MAILSKEEAQAILKKVLAYSKADSCEISLSGSDGGNIRYARNAVSTAGQISVMNLSVSSTFGKKTGSASINEFDDASLQKVVKRAEELAMLAPENPEFMPLLGPQTFQESITYNEKTAAITPDTRAEMVGKSLQISKAAGLEAAGFLENSTRFNSVMNSKNLFAYNKSTDVSFSVTIRNKEGTGSGYIEQSFNDLDKMDTLALSKIAASKATGSASAKAIEPGKYTVILEPLAASDMLSNMFRGFDARSADEGRSFMSKKGGGTRLGEQLFSDNVNIYSDPMNPEIPSAAWNGDGLAIKRTQWVEKGVVKNLSYSRYWAGQKGVQPLP
;
A
#
# COMPACT_ATOMS: atom_id res chain seq x y z
N MET A 1 10.36 19.63 -8.05
CA MET A 1 10.66 18.18 -8.10
C MET A 1 9.72 17.52 -7.12
N ALA A 2 8.93 16.52 -7.53
CA ALA A 2 7.90 15.94 -6.65
C ALA A 2 8.46 15.02 -5.55
N ILE A 3 9.76 14.76 -5.55
CA ILE A 3 10.44 13.94 -4.54
C ILE A 3 11.36 14.85 -3.73
N LEU A 4 10.97 15.13 -2.49
CA LEU A 4 11.75 15.94 -1.55
C LEU A 4 12.69 15.07 -0.73
N SER A 5 13.83 15.63 -0.33
CA SER A 5 14.66 15.05 0.73
C SER A 5 13.95 15.09 2.09
N LYS A 6 14.52 14.39 3.07
CA LYS A 6 14.04 14.42 4.45
C LYS A 6 14.10 15.83 5.01
N GLU A 7 15.17 16.56 4.72
CA GLU A 7 15.44 17.91 5.20
C GLU A 7 14.47 18.93 4.56
N GLU A 8 14.22 18.83 3.26
CA GLU A 8 13.27 19.68 2.54
C GLU A 8 11.84 19.47 3.03
N ALA A 9 11.41 18.21 3.17
CA ALA A 9 10.11 17.87 3.73
C ALA A 9 9.96 18.39 5.16
N GLN A 10 10.99 18.20 6.01
CA GLN A 10 10.99 18.69 7.38
C GLN A 10 10.89 20.22 7.45
N ALA A 11 11.59 20.94 6.57
CA ALA A 11 11.55 22.40 6.52
C ALA A 11 10.15 22.92 6.18
N ILE A 12 9.48 22.34 5.17
CA ILE A 12 8.11 22.69 4.80
C ILE A 12 7.16 22.39 5.96
N LEU A 13 7.24 21.20 6.56
CA LEU A 13 6.36 20.80 7.65
C LEU A 13 6.52 21.70 8.89
N LYS A 14 7.76 22.07 9.26
CA LYS A 14 8.02 23.04 10.34
C LYS A 14 7.40 24.40 10.05
N LYS A 15 7.52 24.88 8.81
CA LYS A 15 6.94 26.15 8.39
C LYS A 15 5.42 26.15 8.51
N VAL A 16 4.77 25.09 8.03
CA VAL A 16 3.31 24.93 8.11
C VAL A 16 2.85 24.83 9.56
N LEU A 17 3.54 24.06 10.39
CA LEU A 17 3.23 23.90 11.81
C LEU A 17 3.29 25.23 12.57
N ALA A 18 4.25 26.09 12.22
CA ALA A 18 4.41 27.41 12.83
C ALA A 18 3.24 28.38 12.57
N TYR A 19 2.39 28.11 11.57
CA TYR A 19 1.17 28.90 11.34
C TYR A 19 -0.02 28.47 12.20
N SER A 20 0.02 27.28 12.80
CA SER A 20 -1.12 26.75 13.55
C SER A 20 -1.34 27.46 14.88
N LYS A 21 -2.61 27.66 15.22
CA LYS A 21 -3.11 28.18 16.50
C LYS A 21 -3.96 27.15 17.25
N ALA A 22 -4.03 25.92 16.73
CA ALA A 22 -4.81 24.84 17.31
C ALA A 22 -4.14 24.25 18.56
N ASP A 23 -4.94 23.61 19.44
CA ASP A 23 -4.42 22.89 20.61
C ASP A 23 -3.50 21.73 20.18
N SER A 24 -3.80 21.15 19.02
CA SER A 24 -3.03 20.08 18.40
C SER A 24 -3.11 20.21 16.88
N CYS A 25 -1.98 19.97 16.20
CA CYS A 25 -1.88 20.03 14.75
C CYS A 25 -1.01 18.89 14.25
N GLU A 26 -1.49 18.18 13.23
CA GLU A 26 -0.77 17.15 12.48
C GLU A 26 -0.75 17.51 11.01
N ILE A 27 0.39 17.30 10.36
CA ILE A 27 0.61 17.66 8.98
C ILE A 27 1.26 16.47 8.29
N SER A 28 0.68 16.02 7.19
CA SER A 28 1.28 15.02 6.30
C SER A 28 1.65 15.64 4.97
N LEU A 29 2.82 15.27 4.47
CA LEU A 29 3.34 15.68 3.18
C LEU A 29 3.77 14.44 2.41
N SER A 30 3.25 14.29 1.21
CA SER A 30 3.64 13.21 0.31
C SER A 30 3.94 13.74 -1.08
N GLY A 31 4.75 12.97 -1.81
CA GLY A 31 5.03 13.22 -3.20
C GLY A 31 5.24 11.93 -3.95
N SER A 32 4.90 11.95 -5.23
CA SER A 32 5.05 10.83 -6.16
C SER A 32 5.53 11.34 -7.49
N ASP A 33 6.51 10.65 -8.06
CA ASP A 33 6.98 10.83 -9.43
C ASP A 33 7.07 9.45 -10.08
N GLY A 34 6.46 9.28 -11.25
CA GLY A 34 6.38 7.96 -11.85
C GLY A 34 5.72 7.99 -13.21
N GLY A 35 5.82 6.87 -13.92
CA GLY A 35 5.25 6.76 -15.25
C GLY A 35 4.62 5.41 -15.48
N ASN A 36 3.84 5.34 -16.54
CA ASN A 36 3.19 4.12 -16.98
C ASN A 36 3.23 3.98 -18.50
N ILE A 37 3.10 2.73 -18.94
CA ILE A 37 2.87 2.36 -20.32
C ILE A 37 1.83 1.24 -20.35
N ARG A 38 0.81 1.41 -21.19
CA ARG A 38 -0.26 0.45 -21.42
C ARG A 38 -0.24 0.02 -22.88
N TYR A 39 -0.50 -1.25 -23.11
CA TYR A 39 -0.57 -1.82 -24.43
C TYR A 39 -1.71 -2.84 -24.50
N ALA A 40 -2.29 -2.99 -25.68
CA ALA A 40 -3.35 -3.93 -25.98
C ALA A 40 -3.29 -4.31 -27.46
N ARG A 41 -3.72 -5.54 -27.80
CA ARG A 41 -3.63 -6.07 -29.17
C ARG A 41 -2.23 -5.93 -29.76
N ASN A 42 -1.23 -6.23 -28.94
CA ASN A 42 0.19 -6.16 -29.29
C ASN A 42 0.74 -4.77 -29.70
N ALA A 43 0.04 -3.69 -29.34
CA ALA A 43 0.45 -2.32 -29.61
C ALA A 43 0.28 -1.42 -28.37
N VAL A 44 1.21 -0.47 -28.20
CA VAL A 44 1.09 0.56 -27.15
C VAL A 44 -0.14 1.40 -27.40
N SER A 45 -0.97 1.57 -26.37
CA SER A 45 -2.21 2.36 -26.44
C SER A 45 -2.06 3.71 -25.73
N THR A 46 -1.45 3.73 -24.56
CA THR A 46 -1.22 4.96 -23.78
C THR A 46 0.09 4.90 -23.04
N ALA A 47 0.75 6.04 -22.87
CA ALA A 47 1.85 6.23 -21.94
C ALA A 47 1.66 7.56 -21.20
N GLY A 48 2.14 7.65 -19.96
CA GLY A 48 1.98 8.84 -19.15
C GLY A 48 3.04 8.95 -18.07
N GLN A 49 3.15 10.16 -17.52
CA GLN A 49 3.96 10.49 -16.36
C GLN A 49 3.12 11.30 -15.38
N ILE A 50 3.31 11.04 -14.10
CA ILE A 50 2.64 11.71 -13.00
C ILE A 50 3.74 12.23 -12.07
N SER A 51 3.66 13.53 -11.76
CA SER A 51 4.50 14.19 -10.76
C SER A 51 3.55 15.02 -9.89
N VAL A 52 3.38 14.62 -8.63
CA VAL A 52 2.39 15.22 -7.73
C VAL A 52 2.93 15.32 -6.32
N MET A 53 2.61 16.40 -5.63
CA MET A 53 2.81 16.56 -4.20
C MET A 53 1.49 16.95 -3.55
N ASN A 54 1.27 16.47 -2.33
CA ASN A 54 0.08 16.76 -1.55
C ASN A 54 0.47 17.06 -0.11
N LEU A 55 -0.06 18.15 0.44
CA LEU A 55 0.06 18.53 1.84
C LEU A 55 -1.33 18.45 2.47
N SER A 56 -1.47 17.75 3.59
CA SER A 56 -2.69 17.72 4.39
C SER A 56 -2.40 18.24 5.80
N VAL A 57 -3.29 19.09 6.31
CA VAL A 57 -3.23 19.63 7.66
C VAL A 57 -4.49 19.21 8.41
N SER A 58 -4.32 18.65 9.59
CA SER A 58 -5.37 18.35 10.56
C SER A 58 -5.17 19.20 11.80
N SER A 59 -6.13 20.06 12.10
CA SER A 59 -6.11 20.93 13.28
C SER A 59 -7.19 20.48 14.27
N THR A 60 -6.88 20.53 15.55
CA THR A 60 -7.78 20.12 16.62
C THR A 60 -7.94 21.18 17.70
N PHE A 61 -9.18 21.50 18.05
CA PHE A 61 -9.55 22.26 19.25
C PHE A 61 -10.35 21.35 20.19
N GLY A 62 -9.82 21.09 21.39
CA GLY A 62 -10.36 20.06 22.29
C GLY A 62 -10.40 18.68 21.64
N LYS A 63 -11.61 18.19 21.31
CA LYS A 63 -11.85 16.91 20.62
C LYS A 63 -12.40 17.08 19.20
N LYS A 64 -12.43 18.31 18.68
CA LYS A 64 -12.98 18.62 17.36
C LYS A 64 -11.84 18.77 16.38
N THR A 65 -11.83 17.96 15.35
CA THR A 65 -10.76 17.95 14.33
C THR A 65 -11.33 18.34 12.97
N GLY A 66 -10.62 19.20 12.27
CA GLY A 66 -10.89 19.56 10.88
C GLY A 66 -9.63 19.38 10.05
N SER A 67 -9.80 18.92 8.81
CA SER A 67 -8.68 18.67 7.89
C SER A 67 -8.89 19.38 6.57
N ALA A 68 -7.81 19.86 5.98
CA ALA A 68 -7.78 20.46 4.64
C ALA A 68 -6.49 20.04 3.93
N SER A 69 -6.52 19.99 2.59
CA SER A 69 -5.36 19.60 1.78
C SER A 69 -5.17 20.51 0.58
N ILE A 70 -3.92 20.63 0.12
CA ILE A 70 -3.49 21.46 -1.01
C ILE A 70 -2.35 20.78 -1.77
N ASN A 71 -2.10 21.24 -3.01
CA ASN A 71 -0.95 20.89 -3.83
C ASN A 71 -0.14 22.12 -4.30
N GLU A 72 -0.40 23.29 -3.70
CA GLU A 72 0.29 24.57 -3.93
C GLU A 72 1.17 24.91 -2.73
N PHE A 73 2.45 25.24 -2.93
CA PHE A 73 3.45 25.32 -1.85
C PHE A 73 4.00 26.73 -1.59
N ASP A 74 3.32 27.77 -2.08
CA ASP A 74 3.61 29.16 -1.71
C ASP A 74 3.07 29.51 -0.31
N ASP A 75 3.64 30.54 0.30
CA ASP A 75 3.35 30.92 1.70
C ASP A 75 1.87 31.23 1.94
N ALA A 76 1.19 31.84 0.97
CA ALA A 76 -0.23 32.16 1.11
C ALA A 76 -1.08 30.89 1.10
N SER A 77 -0.76 29.92 0.23
CA SER A 77 -1.40 28.61 0.16
C SER A 77 -1.18 27.79 1.44
N LEU A 78 0.04 27.78 1.97
CA LEU A 78 0.37 27.10 3.24
C LEU A 78 -0.38 27.70 4.44
N GLN A 79 -0.47 29.02 4.54
CA GLN A 79 -1.27 29.67 5.59
C GLN A 79 -2.77 29.39 5.43
N LYS A 80 -3.26 29.41 4.18
CA LYS A 80 -4.67 29.18 3.85
C LYS A 80 -5.12 27.77 4.24
N VAL A 81 -4.32 26.73 4.00
CA VAL A 81 -4.71 25.35 4.35
C VAL A 81 -4.79 25.17 5.87
N VAL A 82 -3.87 25.76 6.63
CA VAL A 82 -3.88 25.70 8.11
C VAL A 82 -5.12 26.38 8.65
N LYS A 83 -5.39 27.61 8.20
CA LYS A 83 -6.60 28.35 8.57
C LYS A 83 -7.87 27.56 8.21
N ARG A 84 -7.90 26.93 7.03
CA ARG A 84 -9.06 26.15 6.60
C ARG A 84 -9.30 24.93 7.47
N ALA A 85 -8.24 24.20 7.84
CA ALA A 85 -8.34 23.08 8.77
C ALA A 85 -8.88 23.53 10.14
N GLU A 86 -8.42 24.68 10.64
CA GLU A 86 -8.90 25.27 11.91
C GLU A 86 -10.37 25.69 11.85
N GLU A 87 -10.80 26.36 10.79
CA GLU A 87 -12.21 26.72 10.58
C GLU A 87 -13.12 25.48 10.58
N LEU A 88 -12.70 24.42 9.88
CA LEU A 88 -13.42 23.15 9.85
C LEU A 88 -13.46 22.49 11.23
N ALA A 89 -12.37 22.57 11.99
CA ALA A 89 -12.30 22.01 13.34
C ALA A 89 -13.30 22.69 14.29
N MET A 90 -13.46 24.01 14.21
CA MET A 90 -14.42 24.74 15.04
C MET A 90 -15.88 24.38 14.73
N LEU A 91 -16.17 24.00 13.48
CA LEU A 91 -17.50 23.56 13.02
C LEU A 91 -17.77 22.07 13.29
N ALA A 92 -16.73 21.27 13.48
CA ALA A 92 -16.86 19.84 13.68
C ALA A 92 -17.52 19.51 15.04
N PRO A 93 -18.29 18.41 15.13
CA PRO A 93 -18.69 17.85 16.41
C PRO A 93 -17.47 17.31 17.16
N GLU A 94 -17.59 17.14 18.48
CA GLU A 94 -16.57 16.43 19.24
C GLU A 94 -16.47 14.97 18.80
N ASN A 95 -15.26 14.48 18.58
CA ASN A 95 -15.03 13.07 18.31
C ASN A 95 -14.89 12.29 19.63
N PRO A 96 -15.82 11.38 19.97
CA PRO A 96 -15.72 10.56 21.18
C PRO A 96 -14.50 9.62 21.15
N GLU A 97 -14.01 9.27 19.96
CA GLU A 97 -12.84 8.42 19.74
C GLU A 97 -11.55 9.22 19.53
N PHE A 98 -11.56 10.51 19.87
CA PHE A 98 -10.37 11.36 19.76
C PHE A 98 -9.20 10.77 20.54
N MET A 99 -8.05 10.66 19.87
CA MET A 99 -6.78 10.23 20.47
C MET A 99 -5.79 11.39 20.48
N PRO A 100 -5.07 11.61 21.60
CA PRO A 100 -3.97 12.58 21.63
C PRO A 100 -2.93 12.30 20.54
N LEU A 101 -2.24 13.33 20.05
CA LEU A 101 -1.13 13.14 19.11
C LEU A 101 0.01 12.31 19.74
N LEU A 102 0.69 11.51 18.93
CA LEU A 102 1.90 10.81 19.36
C LEU A 102 3.04 11.80 19.57
N GLY A 103 3.81 11.61 20.64
CA GLY A 103 5.11 12.26 20.81
C GLY A 103 6.19 11.62 19.94
N PRO A 104 7.46 12.05 20.07
CA PRO A 104 8.57 11.51 19.27
C PRO A 104 8.64 9.98 19.34
N GLN A 105 8.93 9.36 18.20
CA GLN A 105 9.06 7.90 18.04
C GLN A 105 10.46 7.57 17.50
N THR A 106 10.86 6.31 17.65
CA THR A 106 12.06 5.77 17.00
C THR A 106 11.64 4.84 15.88
N PHE A 107 12.18 5.05 14.68
CA PHE A 107 11.88 4.25 13.50
C PHE A 107 13.13 3.54 13.03
N GLN A 108 13.00 2.26 12.67
CA GLN A 108 14.04 1.56 11.95
C GLN A 108 14.05 2.02 10.49
N GLU A 109 15.24 2.14 9.91
CA GLU A 109 15.38 2.49 8.51
C GLU A 109 15.17 1.25 7.64
N SER A 110 14.13 1.28 6.80
CA SER A 110 13.80 0.20 5.88
C SER A 110 14.39 0.45 4.49
N ILE A 111 14.70 -0.63 3.77
CA ILE A 111 15.25 -0.59 2.40
C ILE A 111 14.18 -0.38 1.32
N THR A 112 13.28 0.58 1.52
CA THR A 112 12.14 0.80 0.61
C THR A 112 12.49 1.54 -0.68
N TYR A 113 13.69 2.11 -0.79
CA TYR A 113 14.14 2.91 -1.94
C TYR A 113 15.27 2.20 -2.70
N ASN A 114 15.13 2.11 -4.03
CA ASN A 114 16.14 1.61 -4.94
C ASN A 114 16.45 2.66 -6.01
N GLU A 115 17.73 3.01 -6.17
CA GLU A 115 18.17 4.07 -7.10
C GLU A 115 17.88 3.73 -8.56
N LYS A 116 18.03 2.46 -8.97
CA LYS A 116 17.76 2.03 -10.34
C LYS A 116 16.26 2.11 -10.67
N THR A 117 15.41 1.69 -9.74
CA THR A 117 13.95 1.82 -9.89
C THR A 117 13.53 3.29 -9.97
N ALA A 118 14.17 4.17 -9.18
CA ALA A 118 13.91 5.60 -9.25
C ALA A 118 14.35 6.23 -10.57
N ALA A 119 15.37 5.66 -11.22
CA ALA A 119 15.94 6.15 -12.48
C ALA A 119 15.21 5.66 -13.75
N ILE A 120 14.13 4.86 -13.63
CA ILE A 120 13.38 4.34 -14.79
C ILE A 120 12.83 5.49 -15.66
N THR A 121 13.19 5.47 -16.93
CA THR A 121 12.75 6.44 -17.94
C THR A 121 11.60 5.89 -18.80
N PRO A 122 10.93 6.72 -19.64
CA PRO A 122 10.02 6.22 -20.65
C PRO A 122 10.63 5.13 -21.55
N ASP A 123 11.92 5.25 -21.91
CA ASP A 123 12.62 4.29 -22.76
C ASP A 123 12.81 2.95 -22.04
N THR A 124 13.21 2.96 -20.76
CA THR A 124 13.30 1.73 -19.94
C THR A 124 11.96 0.99 -19.92
N ARG A 125 10.84 1.72 -19.73
CA ARG A 125 9.50 1.13 -19.76
C ARG A 125 9.15 0.55 -21.13
N ALA A 126 9.48 1.28 -22.21
CA ALA A 126 9.23 0.84 -23.58
C ALA A 126 10.02 -0.43 -23.93
N GLU A 127 11.29 -0.52 -23.51
CA GLU A 127 12.12 -1.72 -23.68
C GLU A 127 11.52 -2.94 -22.95
N MET A 128 11.10 -2.75 -21.70
CA MET A 128 10.46 -3.81 -20.90
C MET A 128 9.15 -4.29 -21.52
N VAL A 129 8.32 -3.38 -22.05
CA VAL A 129 7.11 -3.75 -22.82
C VAL A 129 7.46 -4.41 -24.15
N GLY A 130 8.51 -3.96 -24.83
CA GLY A 130 9.01 -4.56 -26.06
C GLY A 130 9.35 -6.04 -25.88
N LYS A 131 10.03 -6.38 -24.77
CA LYS A 131 10.30 -7.77 -24.37
C LYS A 131 9.03 -8.59 -24.18
N SER A 132 7.98 -8.03 -23.58
CA SER A 132 6.68 -8.70 -23.44
C SER A 132 6.01 -8.95 -24.79
N LEU A 133 5.94 -7.91 -25.62
CA LEU A 133 5.33 -7.97 -26.95
C LEU A 133 6.02 -8.97 -27.87
N GLN A 134 7.34 -9.14 -27.75
CA GLN A 134 8.10 -10.14 -28.50
C GLN A 134 7.55 -11.55 -28.25
N ILE A 135 7.22 -11.89 -27.00
CA ILE A 135 6.68 -13.21 -26.64
C ILE A 135 5.35 -13.46 -27.34
N SER A 136 4.41 -12.52 -27.23
CA SER A 136 3.08 -12.69 -27.83
C SER A 136 3.13 -12.73 -29.36
N LYS A 137 3.95 -11.88 -29.99
CA LYS A 137 4.14 -11.88 -31.45
C LYS A 137 4.75 -13.19 -31.94
N ALA A 138 5.80 -13.69 -31.29
CA ALA A 138 6.45 -14.95 -31.67
C ALA A 138 5.51 -16.16 -31.52
N ALA A 139 4.63 -16.14 -30.52
CA ALA A 139 3.66 -17.21 -30.27
C ALA A 139 2.34 -17.05 -31.04
N GLY A 140 2.16 -15.99 -31.83
CA GLY A 140 0.90 -15.71 -32.52
C GLY A 140 -0.28 -15.35 -31.58
N LEU A 141 0.01 -14.89 -30.36
CA LEU A 141 -0.95 -14.53 -29.32
C LEU A 141 -1.15 -13.00 -29.25
N GLU A 142 -2.19 -12.56 -28.55
CA GLU A 142 -2.49 -11.16 -28.29
C GLU A 142 -2.26 -10.80 -26.81
N ALA A 143 -1.41 -9.82 -26.56
CA ALA A 143 -1.21 -9.27 -25.22
C ALA A 143 -1.99 -7.98 -24.98
N ALA A 144 -2.48 -7.85 -23.76
CA ALA A 144 -2.86 -6.60 -23.12
C ALA A 144 -2.15 -6.52 -21.76
N GLY A 145 -1.38 -5.46 -21.54
CA GLY A 145 -0.58 -5.33 -20.33
C GLY A 145 -0.35 -3.89 -19.91
N PHE A 146 0.18 -3.77 -18.70
CA PHE A 146 0.44 -2.52 -18.02
C PHE A 146 1.75 -2.62 -17.26
N LEU A 147 2.60 -1.62 -17.44
CA LEU A 147 3.81 -1.45 -16.65
C LEU A 147 3.79 -0.05 -16.06
N GLU A 148 4.03 0.04 -14.76
CA GLU A 148 4.18 1.31 -14.07
C GLU A 148 5.37 1.28 -13.11
N ASN A 149 5.93 2.46 -12.86
CA ASN A 149 6.90 2.65 -11.81
C ASN A 149 6.60 3.95 -11.05
N SER A 150 6.97 3.98 -9.77
CA SER A 150 6.87 5.18 -8.96
C SER A 150 8.03 5.31 -7.98
N THR A 151 8.51 6.54 -7.83
CA THR A 151 9.27 7.00 -6.65
C THR A 151 8.30 7.79 -5.80
N ARG A 152 8.32 7.59 -4.49
CA ARG A 152 7.43 8.25 -3.54
C ARG A 152 8.21 8.72 -2.33
N PHE A 153 7.71 9.75 -1.67
CA PHE A 153 8.03 9.99 -0.27
C PHE A 153 6.74 10.26 0.51
N ASN A 154 6.77 9.89 1.79
CA ASN A 154 5.73 10.21 2.75
C ASN A 154 6.41 10.78 4.00
N SER A 155 5.79 11.78 4.60
CA SER A 155 6.25 12.38 5.84
C SER A 155 5.08 12.86 6.67
N VAL A 156 5.22 12.76 7.99
CA VAL A 156 4.25 13.29 8.97
C VAL A 156 4.99 14.06 10.05
N MET A 157 4.42 15.17 10.48
CA MET A 157 4.89 15.98 11.60
C MET A 157 3.70 16.43 12.44
N ASN A 158 3.91 16.60 13.74
CA ASN A 158 2.86 17.12 14.61
C ASN A 158 3.36 18.07 15.70
N SER A 159 2.44 18.73 16.39
CA SER A 159 2.73 19.69 17.47
C SER A 159 3.27 19.07 18.76
N LYS A 160 3.41 17.74 18.82
CA LYS A 160 4.09 17.00 19.90
C LYS A 160 5.51 16.58 19.52
N ASN A 161 6.09 17.20 18.48
CA ASN A 161 7.45 16.97 17.98
C ASN A 161 7.67 15.57 17.36
N LEU A 162 6.61 14.86 16.96
CA LEU A 162 6.78 13.71 16.08
C LEU A 162 7.22 14.19 14.70
N PHE A 163 8.18 13.49 14.11
CA PHE A 163 8.54 13.63 12.70
C PHE A 163 8.93 12.27 12.14
N ALA A 164 8.27 11.85 11.08
CA ALA A 164 8.62 10.64 10.32
C ALA A 164 8.78 10.97 8.84
N TYR A 165 9.65 10.23 8.18
CA TYR A 165 9.91 10.35 6.74
C TYR A 165 10.28 8.97 6.19
N ASN A 166 9.73 8.63 5.03
CA ASN A 166 10.13 7.45 4.27
C ASN A 166 10.11 7.78 2.77
N LYS A 167 11.15 7.39 2.06
CA LYS A 167 11.22 7.44 0.59
C LYS A 167 11.20 6.02 0.06
N SER A 168 10.42 5.73 -0.97
CA SER A 168 10.27 4.38 -1.51
C SER A 168 10.18 4.35 -3.04
N THR A 169 10.43 3.19 -3.62
CA THR A 169 10.25 2.91 -5.05
C THR A 169 9.40 1.66 -5.28
N ASP A 170 8.70 1.64 -6.40
CA ASP A 170 7.95 0.47 -6.89
C ASP A 170 8.03 0.40 -8.41
N VAL A 171 8.11 -0.82 -8.94
CA VAL A 171 7.85 -1.16 -10.34
C VAL A 171 6.91 -2.35 -10.40
N SER A 172 5.83 -2.22 -11.15
CA SER A 172 4.77 -3.21 -11.27
C SER A 172 4.51 -3.54 -12.74
N PHE A 173 4.36 -4.82 -13.04
CA PHE A 173 4.08 -5.31 -14.38
C PHE A 173 2.97 -6.36 -14.33
N SER A 174 1.95 -6.17 -15.16
CA SER A 174 0.90 -7.16 -15.40
C SER A 174 0.65 -7.35 -16.89
N VAL A 175 0.33 -8.58 -17.27
CA VAL A 175 -0.05 -8.90 -18.65
C VAL A 175 -1.07 -10.02 -18.69
N THR A 176 -2.11 -9.81 -19.50
CA THR A 176 -3.02 -10.84 -19.97
C THR A 176 -2.65 -11.18 -21.41
N ILE A 177 -2.44 -12.46 -21.71
CA ILE A 177 -2.19 -12.96 -23.06
C ILE A 177 -3.33 -13.91 -23.45
N ARG A 178 -3.82 -13.80 -24.70
CA ARG A 178 -4.93 -14.60 -25.23
C ARG A 178 -4.59 -15.15 -26.61
N ASN A 179 -5.20 -16.28 -26.96
CA ASN A 179 -5.23 -16.71 -28.37
C ASN A 179 -6.28 -15.91 -29.15
N LYS A 180 -6.17 -15.92 -30.49
CA LYS A 180 -7.07 -15.16 -31.38
C LYS A 180 -8.50 -15.68 -31.34
N GLU A 181 -8.67 -16.97 -31.09
CA GLU A 181 -9.97 -17.62 -30.99
C GLU A 181 -10.69 -17.29 -29.66
N GLY A 182 -9.98 -16.67 -28.70
CA GLY A 182 -10.52 -16.27 -27.41
C GLY A 182 -10.82 -17.42 -26.45
N THR A 183 -10.37 -18.64 -26.76
CA THR A 183 -10.60 -19.86 -25.97
C THR A 183 -9.53 -20.10 -24.90
N GLY A 184 -8.38 -19.44 -24.99
CA GLY A 184 -7.26 -19.55 -24.05
C GLY A 184 -6.85 -18.18 -23.50
N SER A 185 -6.49 -18.13 -22.23
CA SER A 185 -6.08 -16.92 -21.54
C SER A 185 -5.03 -17.23 -20.47
N GLY A 186 -4.07 -16.34 -20.31
CA GLY A 186 -3.06 -16.44 -19.26
C GLY A 186 -2.78 -15.07 -18.66
N TYR A 187 -2.68 -15.03 -17.34
CA TYR A 187 -2.44 -13.82 -16.57
C TYR A 187 -1.19 -13.98 -15.70
N ILE A 188 -0.48 -12.88 -15.51
CA ILE A 188 0.57 -12.74 -14.51
C ILE A 188 0.66 -11.28 -14.08
N GLU A 189 1.04 -11.10 -12.82
CA GLU A 189 1.37 -9.81 -12.23
C GLU A 189 2.48 -10.02 -11.20
N GLN A 190 3.43 -9.08 -11.16
CA GLN A 190 4.47 -8.98 -10.14
C GLN A 190 4.82 -7.51 -9.89
N SER A 191 5.24 -7.23 -8.67
CA SER A 191 5.68 -5.91 -8.21
C SER A 191 6.95 -6.05 -7.38
N PHE A 192 7.87 -5.11 -7.54
CA PHE A 192 9.13 -5.07 -6.79
C PHE A 192 9.48 -3.62 -6.47
N ASN A 193 10.16 -3.40 -5.34
CA ASN A 193 10.84 -2.13 -5.08
C ASN A 193 12.16 -2.02 -5.87
N ASP A 194 12.72 -3.16 -6.31
CA ASP A 194 14.00 -3.29 -7.01
C ASP A 194 13.79 -3.74 -8.47
N LEU A 195 14.15 -2.87 -9.41
CA LEU A 195 14.03 -3.09 -10.85
C LEU A 195 14.80 -4.32 -11.34
N ASP A 196 15.93 -4.67 -10.71
CA ASP A 196 16.75 -5.81 -11.15
C ASP A 196 16.00 -7.15 -11.01
N LYS A 197 14.94 -7.21 -10.18
CA LYS A 197 14.07 -8.39 -10.02
C LYS A 197 12.97 -8.48 -11.09
N MET A 198 12.74 -7.42 -11.86
CA MET A 198 11.64 -7.35 -12.83
C MET A 198 12.06 -7.90 -14.20
N ASP A 199 11.71 -9.15 -14.48
CA ASP A 199 11.89 -9.76 -15.81
C ASP A 199 10.56 -9.89 -16.56
N THR A 200 10.19 -8.85 -17.32
CA THR A 200 8.97 -8.83 -18.12
C THR A 200 8.94 -9.90 -19.22
N LEU A 201 10.10 -10.37 -19.68
CA LEU A 201 10.20 -11.42 -20.69
C LEU A 201 9.80 -12.77 -20.08
N ALA A 202 10.39 -13.12 -18.93
CA ALA A 202 10.07 -14.35 -18.22
C ALA A 202 8.61 -14.37 -17.76
N LEU A 203 8.10 -13.27 -17.19
CA LEU A 203 6.71 -13.15 -16.79
C LEU A 203 5.76 -13.32 -17.99
N SER A 204 6.06 -12.69 -19.12
CA SER A 204 5.23 -12.85 -20.33
C SER A 204 5.25 -14.28 -20.87
N LYS A 205 6.36 -15.02 -20.75
CA LYS A 205 6.40 -16.46 -21.11
C LYS A 205 5.44 -17.29 -20.24
N ILE A 206 5.34 -16.99 -18.94
CA ILE A 206 4.38 -17.65 -18.04
C ILE A 206 2.95 -17.39 -18.51
N ALA A 207 2.59 -16.13 -18.76
CA ALA A 207 1.26 -15.78 -19.26
C ALA A 207 0.97 -16.43 -20.62
N ALA A 208 1.93 -16.47 -21.55
CA ALA A 208 1.76 -17.14 -22.83
C ALA A 208 1.56 -18.65 -22.68
N SER A 209 2.34 -19.31 -21.81
CA SER A 209 2.19 -20.74 -21.52
C SER A 209 0.81 -21.06 -20.95
N LYS A 210 0.31 -20.26 -20.00
CA LYS A 210 -1.05 -20.39 -19.46
C LYS A 210 -2.12 -20.19 -20.55
N ALA A 211 -1.94 -19.21 -21.44
CA ALA A 211 -2.86 -18.95 -22.53
C ALA A 211 -2.96 -20.14 -23.51
N THR A 212 -1.82 -20.71 -23.92
CA THR A 212 -1.79 -21.89 -24.79
C THR A 212 -2.34 -23.12 -24.09
N GLY A 213 -1.97 -23.35 -22.82
CA GLY A 213 -2.42 -24.52 -22.06
C GLY A 213 -3.91 -24.52 -21.71
N SER A 214 -4.54 -23.35 -21.64
CA SER A 214 -5.96 -23.22 -21.30
C SER A 214 -6.91 -23.29 -22.50
N ALA A 215 -6.40 -23.28 -23.73
CA ALA A 215 -7.21 -23.20 -24.96
C ALA A 215 -8.21 -24.36 -25.15
N SER A 216 -7.96 -25.50 -24.49
CA SER A 216 -8.82 -26.71 -24.51
C SER A 216 -9.37 -27.06 -23.14
N ALA A 217 -9.49 -26.07 -22.23
CA ALA A 217 -10.08 -26.27 -20.92
C ALA A 217 -11.50 -26.86 -21.05
N LYS A 218 -11.83 -27.80 -20.15
CA LYS A 218 -13.14 -28.47 -20.12
C LYS A 218 -13.78 -28.23 -18.76
N ALA A 219 -15.11 -28.23 -18.75
CA ALA A 219 -15.86 -28.25 -17.51
C ALA A 219 -15.49 -29.51 -16.69
N ILE A 220 -15.45 -29.32 -15.37
CA ILE A 220 -15.41 -30.41 -14.41
C ILE A 220 -16.70 -30.35 -13.60
N GLU A 221 -17.16 -31.51 -13.13
CA GLU A 221 -18.36 -31.57 -12.30
C GLU A 221 -18.15 -30.88 -10.95
N PRO A 222 -19.20 -30.30 -10.35
CA PRO A 222 -19.12 -29.77 -8.99
C PRO A 222 -18.71 -30.86 -7.99
N GLY A 223 -17.72 -30.58 -7.15
CA GLY A 223 -17.20 -31.58 -6.22
C GLY A 223 -16.11 -31.04 -5.29
N LYS A 224 -15.59 -31.93 -4.44
CA LYS A 224 -14.43 -31.64 -3.59
C LYS A 224 -13.16 -32.02 -4.34
N TYR A 225 -12.30 -31.05 -4.57
CA TYR A 225 -11.02 -31.24 -5.24
C TYR A 225 -9.88 -30.68 -4.39
N THR A 226 -8.72 -31.31 -4.49
CA THR A 226 -7.48 -30.66 -4.07
C THR A 226 -7.19 -29.52 -5.03
N VAL A 227 -7.21 -28.29 -4.52
CA VAL A 227 -6.90 -27.08 -5.30
C VAL A 227 -5.49 -26.64 -4.98
N ILE A 228 -4.65 -26.53 -6.01
CA ILE A 228 -3.32 -25.95 -5.91
C ILE A 228 -3.40 -24.53 -6.43
N LEU A 229 -3.29 -23.55 -5.52
CA LEU A 229 -3.30 -22.13 -5.88
C LEU A 229 -1.89 -21.68 -6.21
N GLU A 230 -1.76 -20.93 -7.30
CA GLU A 230 -0.52 -20.20 -7.57
C GLU A 230 -0.34 -19.03 -6.59
N PRO A 231 0.90 -18.53 -6.40
CA PRO A 231 1.18 -17.47 -5.42
C PRO A 231 0.29 -16.22 -5.56
N LEU A 232 -0.02 -15.81 -6.79
CA LEU A 232 -0.86 -14.64 -7.05
C LEU A 232 -2.30 -14.83 -6.52
N ALA A 233 -2.91 -15.97 -6.84
CA ALA A 233 -4.25 -16.31 -6.34
C ALA A 233 -4.28 -16.47 -4.82
N ALA A 234 -3.21 -17.03 -4.22
CA ALA A 234 -3.08 -17.13 -2.77
C ALA A 234 -2.93 -15.75 -2.12
N SER A 235 -2.15 -14.84 -2.70
CA SER A 235 -1.95 -13.47 -2.22
C SER A 235 -3.25 -12.67 -2.17
N ASP A 236 -4.09 -12.77 -3.21
CA ASP A 236 -5.39 -12.09 -3.27
C ASP A 236 -6.34 -12.58 -2.16
N MET A 237 -6.39 -13.90 -1.97
CA MET A 237 -7.19 -14.52 -0.92
C MET A 237 -6.72 -14.07 0.47
N LEU A 238 -5.40 -14.08 0.71
CA LEU A 238 -4.81 -13.63 1.98
C LEU A 238 -5.09 -12.15 2.23
N SER A 239 -4.95 -11.30 1.22
CA SER A 239 -5.20 -9.86 1.33
C SER A 239 -6.63 -9.56 1.77
N ASN A 240 -7.62 -10.28 1.22
CA ASN A 240 -9.01 -10.16 1.65
C ASN A 240 -9.21 -10.68 3.09
N MET A 241 -8.59 -11.82 3.42
CA MET A 241 -8.65 -12.39 4.77
C MET A 241 -8.09 -11.43 5.83
N PHE A 242 -6.97 -10.75 5.57
CA PHE A 242 -6.33 -9.87 6.54
C PHE A 242 -7.20 -8.68 6.97
N ARG A 243 -8.14 -8.24 6.12
CA ARG A 243 -9.12 -7.21 6.51
C ARG A 243 -10.00 -7.65 7.69
N GLY A 244 -10.17 -8.96 7.90
CA GLY A 244 -10.92 -9.51 9.03
C GLY A 244 -10.14 -9.63 10.34
N PHE A 245 -8.82 -9.34 10.34
CA PHE A 245 -7.97 -9.35 11.54
C PHE A 245 -8.11 -8.07 12.39
N ASP A 246 -8.97 -7.13 12.01
CA ASP A 246 -9.30 -5.96 12.83
C ASP A 246 -9.97 -6.38 14.14
N ALA A 247 -9.36 -6.02 15.28
CA ALA A 247 -9.83 -6.41 16.60
C ALA A 247 -11.19 -5.83 16.94
N ARG A 248 -11.47 -4.58 16.52
CA ARG A 248 -12.77 -3.95 16.77
C ARG A 248 -13.88 -4.70 16.03
N SER A 249 -13.66 -5.01 14.76
CA SER A 249 -14.61 -5.79 13.97
C SER A 249 -14.81 -7.18 14.55
N ALA A 250 -13.77 -7.82 15.10
CA ALA A 250 -13.89 -9.11 15.79
C ALA A 250 -14.70 -9.02 17.10
N ASP A 251 -14.41 -8.01 17.93
CA ASP A 251 -15.11 -7.77 19.19
C ASP A 251 -16.60 -7.45 18.98
N GLU A 252 -16.92 -6.70 17.92
CA GLU A 252 -18.28 -6.28 17.57
C GLU A 252 -19.05 -7.32 16.75
N GLY A 253 -18.48 -8.50 16.48
CA GLY A 253 -19.18 -9.56 15.74
C GLY A 253 -19.22 -9.39 14.22
N ARG A 254 -18.39 -8.51 13.66
CA ARG A 254 -18.39 -8.07 12.26
C ARG A 254 -17.31 -8.72 11.38
N SER A 255 -16.51 -9.64 11.93
CA SER A 255 -15.51 -10.39 11.15
C SER A 255 -15.49 -11.89 11.48
N PHE A 256 -14.82 -12.69 10.65
CA PHE A 256 -14.64 -14.14 10.91
C PHE A 256 -13.75 -14.44 12.13
N MET A 257 -13.10 -13.41 12.68
CA MET A 257 -12.36 -13.48 13.95
C MET A 257 -13.26 -13.28 15.18
N SER A 258 -14.56 -13.09 14.99
CA SER A 258 -15.53 -13.03 16.09
C SER A 258 -15.85 -14.43 16.60
N LYS A 259 -16.00 -14.58 17.92
CA LYS A 259 -16.36 -15.86 18.55
C LYS A 259 -17.86 -15.92 18.85
N LYS A 260 -18.47 -17.08 18.59
CA LYS A 260 -19.87 -17.33 18.97
C LYS A 260 -20.01 -17.23 20.50
N GLY A 261 -20.96 -16.43 20.97
CA GLY A 261 -21.15 -16.18 22.40
C GLY A 261 -20.33 -15.01 22.96
N GLY A 262 -19.61 -14.27 22.09
CA GLY A 262 -18.86 -13.06 22.45
C GLY A 262 -17.34 -13.28 22.49
N GLY A 263 -16.61 -12.18 22.37
CA GLY A 263 -15.15 -12.17 22.32
C GLY A 263 -14.58 -12.48 20.92
N THR A 264 -13.27 -12.65 20.86
CA THR A 264 -12.53 -12.89 19.62
C THR A 264 -11.99 -14.32 19.56
N ARG A 265 -11.57 -14.73 18.37
CA ARG A 265 -10.90 -16.02 18.11
C ARG A 265 -9.37 -15.92 18.26
N LEU A 266 -8.88 -14.88 18.95
CA LEU A 266 -7.47 -14.74 19.29
C LEU A 266 -7.03 -15.93 20.16
N GLY A 267 -5.89 -16.53 19.81
CA GLY A 267 -5.36 -17.72 20.47
C GLY A 267 -5.96 -19.05 19.99
N GLU A 268 -6.97 -19.04 19.11
CA GLU A 268 -7.52 -20.26 18.52
C GLU A 268 -6.68 -20.74 17.34
N GLN A 269 -6.62 -22.07 17.16
CA GLN A 269 -6.06 -22.69 15.96
C GLN A 269 -7.10 -22.66 14.84
N LEU A 270 -6.94 -21.72 13.90
CA LEU A 270 -7.88 -21.51 12.79
C LEU A 270 -7.37 -22.08 11.47
N PHE A 271 -6.06 -22.30 11.37
CA PHE A 271 -5.40 -22.79 10.18
C PHE A 271 -4.62 -24.07 10.50
N SER A 272 -4.14 -24.77 9.45
CA SER A 272 -3.17 -25.85 9.62
C SER A 272 -1.92 -25.35 10.34
N ASP A 273 -1.29 -26.23 11.11
CA ASP A 273 0.02 -26.06 11.74
C ASP A 273 1.15 -25.67 10.79
N ASN A 274 0.99 -25.87 9.48
CA ASN A 274 1.94 -25.42 8.45
C ASN A 274 1.81 -23.92 8.13
N VAL A 275 0.73 -23.25 8.55
CA VAL A 275 0.46 -21.85 8.22
C VAL A 275 1.15 -20.92 9.21
N ASN A 276 2.02 -20.07 8.69
CA ASN A 276 2.67 -19.00 9.43
C ASN A 276 2.52 -17.71 8.63
N ILE A 277 2.03 -16.65 9.28
CA ILE A 277 1.86 -15.35 8.64
C ILE A 277 2.36 -14.26 9.55
N TYR A 278 3.18 -13.36 9.00
CA TYR A 278 3.79 -12.26 9.71
C TYR A 278 3.90 -11.04 8.80
N SER A 279 3.95 -9.85 9.40
CA SER A 279 4.42 -8.64 8.73
C SER A 279 5.80 -8.28 9.27
N ASP A 280 6.65 -7.73 8.41
CA ASP A 280 7.98 -7.28 8.77
C ASP A 280 8.38 -6.08 7.89
N PRO A 281 8.41 -4.85 8.43
CA PRO A 281 8.79 -3.68 7.63
C PRO A 281 10.23 -3.75 7.13
N MET A 282 11.08 -4.58 7.76
CA MET A 282 12.49 -4.77 7.38
C MET A 282 12.70 -5.95 6.43
N ASN A 283 11.63 -6.56 5.91
CA ASN A 283 11.74 -7.68 4.98
C ASN A 283 12.55 -7.27 3.73
N PRO A 284 13.59 -8.02 3.33
CA PRO A 284 14.46 -7.63 2.23
C PRO A 284 13.83 -7.78 0.83
N GLU A 285 12.72 -8.52 0.72
CA GLU A 285 12.00 -8.74 -0.53
C GLU A 285 10.80 -7.80 -0.70
N ILE A 286 10.09 -7.52 0.40
CA ILE A 286 8.89 -6.67 0.43
C ILE A 286 8.97 -5.63 1.58
N PRO A 287 9.97 -4.73 1.56
CA PRO A 287 10.17 -3.75 2.62
C PRO A 287 9.01 -2.73 2.66
N SER A 288 8.73 -2.19 3.84
CA SER A 288 7.76 -1.11 4.03
C SER A 288 8.24 -0.06 5.04
N ALA A 289 7.56 1.08 5.10
CA ALA A 289 7.86 2.09 6.11
C ALA A 289 7.66 1.50 7.52
N ALA A 290 8.57 1.82 8.44
CA ALA A 290 8.49 1.36 9.84
C ALA A 290 7.51 2.16 10.70
N TRP A 291 6.49 2.77 10.09
CA TRP A 291 5.49 3.61 10.75
C TRP A 291 4.18 3.66 9.94
N ASN A 292 3.05 3.88 10.62
CA ASN A 292 1.72 3.98 10.01
C ASN A 292 1.33 5.45 9.72
N GLY A 293 0.10 5.72 9.25
CA GLY A 293 -0.33 7.07 8.86
C GLY A 293 -0.25 8.18 9.94
N ASP A 294 -0.38 7.85 11.24
CA ASP A 294 -0.28 8.83 12.34
C ASP A 294 1.11 8.84 13.02
N GLY A 295 2.08 8.14 12.44
CA GLY A 295 3.46 8.12 12.91
C GLY A 295 3.75 7.10 14.01
N LEU A 296 2.84 6.17 14.30
CA LEU A 296 3.09 5.06 15.23
C LEU A 296 4.11 4.09 14.63
N ALA A 297 5.16 3.78 15.39
CA ALA A 297 6.18 2.84 14.96
C ALA A 297 5.61 1.42 14.75
N ILE A 298 5.97 0.81 13.63
CA ILE A 298 5.61 -0.56 13.25
C ILE A 298 6.82 -1.46 13.46
N LYS A 299 6.58 -2.67 13.95
CA LYS A 299 7.59 -3.71 14.14
C LYS A 299 7.14 -5.01 13.51
N ARG A 300 8.08 -5.94 13.35
CA ARG A 300 7.77 -7.31 12.97
C ARG A 300 6.70 -7.89 13.89
N THR A 301 5.64 -8.44 13.29
CA THR A 301 4.47 -8.93 14.00
C THR A 301 4.06 -10.29 13.45
N GLN A 302 3.93 -11.27 14.34
CA GLN A 302 3.41 -12.58 13.99
C GLN A 302 1.88 -12.55 14.08
N TRP A 303 1.17 -12.75 12.98
CA TRP A 303 -0.30 -12.76 12.95
C TRP A 303 -0.85 -14.16 13.19
N VAL A 304 -0.23 -15.16 12.55
CA VAL A 304 -0.55 -16.58 12.68
C VAL A 304 0.74 -17.35 12.87
N GLU A 305 0.83 -18.19 13.90
CA GLU A 305 1.98 -19.04 14.19
C GLU A 305 1.51 -20.48 14.34
N LYS A 306 2.02 -21.37 13.49
CA LYS A 306 1.58 -22.78 13.44
C LYS A 306 0.05 -22.92 13.45
N GLY A 307 -0.60 -22.11 12.62
CA GLY A 307 -2.05 -22.06 12.47
C GLY A 307 -2.85 -21.41 13.62
N VAL A 308 -2.18 -20.98 14.69
CA VAL A 308 -2.79 -20.27 15.82
C VAL A 308 -2.80 -18.77 15.56
N VAL A 309 -3.95 -18.11 15.74
CA VAL A 309 -4.06 -16.64 15.63
C VAL A 309 -3.36 -16.00 16.83
N LYS A 310 -2.27 -15.27 16.58
CA LYS A 310 -1.42 -14.67 17.62
C LYS A 310 -1.75 -13.21 17.90
N ASN A 311 -2.22 -12.48 16.89
CA ASN A 311 -2.54 -11.07 17.00
C ASN A 311 -3.75 -10.70 16.13
N LEU A 312 -4.43 -9.64 16.55
CA LEU A 312 -5.40 -8.86 15.76
C LEU A 312 -4.86 -7.43 15.67
N SER A 313 -5.23 -6.68 14.63
CA SER A 313 -4.83 -5.27 14.54
C SER A 313 -5.67 -4.43 15.50
N TYR A 314 -5.01 -3.52 16.22
CA TYR A 314 -5.64 -2.62 17.16
C TYR A 314 -5.28 -1.18 16.82
N SER A 315 -6.29 -0.40 16.46
CA SER A 315 -6.15 1.06 16.45
C SER A 315 -5.81 1.57 17.85
N ARG A 316 -5.20 2.76 17.94
CA ARG A 316 -4.82 3.35 19.23
C ARG A 316 -6.00 3.53 20.18
N TYR A 317 -7.15 3.93 19.64
CA TYR A 317 -8.38 4.06 20.41
C TYR A 317 -8.86 2.72 20.95
N TRP A 318 -8.97 1.71 20.08
CA TRP A 318 -9.50 0.40 20.49
C TRP A 318 -8.55 -0.32 21.45
N ALA A 319 -7.24 -0.21 21.23
CA ALA A 319 -6.22 -0.66 22.17
C ALA A 319 -6.41 -0.05 23.56
N GLY A 320 -6.66 1.27 23.64
CA GLY A 320 -6.95 1.96 24.89
C GLY A 320 -8.20 1.43 25.59
N GLN A 321 -9.29 1.19 24.84
CA GLN A 321 -10.52 0.60 25.39
C GLN A 321 -10.32 -0.81 25.93
N LYS A 322 -9.42 -1.59 25.32
CA LYS A 322 -9.13 -2.98 25.70
C LYS A 322 -7.96 -3.14 26.66
N GLY A 323 -7.27 -2.05 27.01
CA GLY A 323 -6.08 -2.09 27.87
C GLY A 323 -4.90 -2.85 27.26
N VAL A 324 -4.78 -2.89 25.93
CA VAL A 324 -3.69 -3.55 25.21
C VAL A 324 -2.82 -2.53 24.47
N GLN A 325 -1.68 -2.97 23.95
CA GLN A 325 -0.84 -2.11 23.12
C GLN A 325 -1.47 -1.93 21.72
N PRO A 326 -1.44 -0.70 21.16
CA PRO A 326 -1.78 -0.50 19.76
C PRO A 326 -0.93 -1.38 18.84
N LEU A 327 -1.56 -1.92 17.81
CA LEU A 327 -0.92 -2.77 16.81
C LEU A 327 -1.52 -2.42 15.44
N PRO A 328 -0.99 -1.38 14.79
CA PRO A 328 -1.53 -0.89 13.52
C PRO A 328 -1.31 -1.88 12.37
#